data_AF-A0A2T4V897-F1
#
_entry.id   AF-A0A2T4V897-F1
#
_cell.length_a   1.000
_cell.length_b   1.000
_cell.length_c   1.000
_cell.angle_alpha   90.00
_cell.angle_beta   90.00
_cell.angle_gamma   90.00
#
_symmetry.space_group_name_H-M   'P 1'
#
loop_
_entity.id
_entity.type
_entity.pdbx_description
1 polymer ?
#
loop_
_entity_poly.entity_id
_entity_poly.type
_entity_poly.pdbx_seq_one_letter_code
_entity_poly.pdbx_strand_id
1 'polypeptide(L)'
;MAKDDTIENRVYLFDSLASSYVSAASELLSSEDEKVRARAMRALADLAYVSCVVADTGHLPPEQVRQRVLGALASEPPEGDAGDKSRKRK
;
A
#
# COMPACT_ATOMS: atom_id res chain seq x y z
N MET A 1 26.56 10.33 13.63
CA MET A 1 26.80 8.90 13.37
C MET A 1 25.50 8.20 13.72
N ALA A 2 24.75 7.79 12.70
CA ALA A 2 23.61 6.84 12.71
C ALA A 2 23.10 6.83 11.26
N LYS A 3 23.52 5.84 10.47
CA LYS A 3 23.08 5.63 9.09
C LYS A 3 22.26 4.33 9.01
N ASP A 4 21.53 4.03 10.08
CA ASP A 4 20.65 2.84 10.18
C ASP A 4 19.21 3.18 9.71
N ASP A 5 19.05 4.34 9.08
CA ASP A 5 17.82 5.11 9.06
C ASP A 5 16.80 4.72 7.98
N THR A 6 16.96 3.59 7.29
CA THR A 6 16.06 3.33 6.14
C THR A 6 15.69 1.87 5.93
N ILE A 7 16.61 0.92 5.81
CA ILE A 7 16.22 -0.44 5.41
C ILE A 7 15.84 -1.31 6.61
N GLU A 8 16.65 -1.33 7.66
CA GLU A 8 16.42 -2.23 8.81
C GLU A 8 15.15 -1.85 9.56
N ASN A 9 14.92 -0.55 9.81
CA ASN A 9 13.69 -0.07 10.43
C ASN A 9 12.43 -0.39 9.59
N ARG A 10 12.52 -0.32 8.24
CA ARG A 10 11.45 -0.75 7.32
C ARG A 10 11.13 -2.23 7.50
N VAL A 11 12.18 -3.05 7.49
CA VAL A 11 12.05 -4.51 7.58
C VAL A 11 11.44 -4.90 8.93
N TYR A 12 11.88 -4.32 10.05
CA TYR A 12 11.33 -4.64 11.37
C TYR A 12 9.86 -4.23 11.55
N LEU A 13 9.48 -3.03 11.11
CA LEU A 13 8.10 -2.55 11.20
C LEU A 13 7.16 -3.37 10.32
N PHE A 14 7.59 -3.66 9.08
CA PHE A 14 6.82 -4.50 8.18
C PHE A 14 6.73 -5.94 8.69
N ASP A 15 7.83 -6.57 9.09
CA ASP A 15 7.87 -7.96 9.52
C ASP A 15 6.96 -8.23 10.72
N SER A 16 6.95 -7.31 11.70
CA SER A 16 6.07 -7.43 12.88
C SER A 16 4.58 -7.29 12.52
N LEU A 17 4.23 -6.30 11.70
CA LEU A 17 2.84 -6.04 11.30
C LEU A 17 2.32 -7.10 10.31
N ALA A 18 3.16 -7.50 9.34
CA ALA A 18 2.86 -8.53 8.37
C ALA A 18 2.73 -9.89 9.05
N SER A 19 3.61 -10.25 9.98
CA SER A 19 3.49 -11.49 10.76
C SER A 19 2.18 -11.53 11.56
N SER A 20 1.79 -10.40 12.17
CA SER A 20 0.51 -10.30 12.89
C SER A 20 -0.69 -10.45 11.94
N TYR A 21 -0.66 -9.79 10.78
CA TYR A 21 -1.71 -9.89 9.78
C TYR A 21 -1.82 -11.29 9.17
N VAL A 22 -0.70 -11.90 8.76
CA VAL A 22 -0.65 -13.25 8.18
C VAL A 22 -1.16 -14.27 9.20
N SER A 23 -0.81 -14.13 10.47
CA SER A 23 -1.33 -14.99 11.54
C SER A 23 -2.86 -14.87 11.67
N ALA A 24 -3.40 -13.65 11.61
CA ALA A 24 -4.83 -13.39 11.73
C ALA A 24 -5.64 -13.71 10.45
N ALA A 25 -5.03 -13.59 9.27
CA ALA A 25 -5.66 -13.76 7.97
C ALA A 25 -5.31 -15.10 7.29
N SER A 26 -4.59 -16.00 7.97
CA SER A 26 -4.14 -17.31 7.47
C SER A 26 -5.23 -18.08 6.71
N GLU A 27 -6.43 -18.16 7.29
CA GLU A 27 -7.57 -18.85 6.67
C GLU A 27 -8.10 -18.13 5.42
N LEU A 28 -8.07 -16.80 5.40
CA LEU A 28 -8.50 -15.99 4.25
C LEU A 28 -7.48 -16.08 3.10
N LEU A 29 -6.20 -16.12 3.44
CA LEU A 29 -5.08 -16.27 2.50
C LEU A 29 -5.07 -17.66 1.85
N SER A 30 -5.52 -18.68 2.59
CA SER A 30 -5.61 -20.07 2.13
C SER A 30 -7.00 -20.43 1.61
N SER A 31 -7.89 -19.45 1.44
CA SER A 31 -9.25 -19.70 0.97
C SER A 31 -9.27 -20.19 -0.47
N GLU A 32 -10.10 -21.20 -0.74
CA GLU A 32 -10.43 -21.66 -2.10
C GLU A 32 -11.21 -20.60 -2.88
N ASP A 33 -11.92 -19.68 -2.19
CA ASP A 33 -12.57 -18.55 -2.84
C ASP A 33 -11.53 -17.50 -3.25
N GLU A 34 -11.32 -17.40 -4.56
CA GLU A 34 -10.37 -16.48 -5.17
C GLU A 34 -10.63 -15.01 -4.80
N LYS A 35 -11.89 -14.60 -4.60
CA LYS A 35 -12.21 -13.21 -4.21
C LYS A 35 -11.81 -12.93 -2.77
N VAL A 36 -12.00 -13.89 -1.88
CA VAL A 36 -11.58 -13.79 -0.48
C VAL A 36 -10.06 -13.73 -0.39
N ARG A 37 -9.37 -14.62 -1.12
CA ARG A 37 -7.91 -14.64 -1.18
C ARG A 37 -7.34 -13.35 -1.77
N ALA A 38 -7.90 -12.85 -2.88
CA ALA A 38 -7.48 -11.59 -3.50
C ALA A 38 -7.64 -10.39 -2.56
N ARG A 39 -8.73 -10.35 -1.77
CA ARG A 39 -8.94 -9.30 -0.76
C ARG A 39 -7.88 -9.34 0.34
N ALA A 40 -7.53 -10.52 0.82
CA ALA A 40 -6.48 -10.69 1.83
C ALA A 40 -5.10 -10.29 1.29
N MET A 41 -4.79 -10.67 0.04
CA MET A 41 -3.57 -10.24 -0.66
C MET A 41 -3.49 -8.72 -0.83
N ARG A 42 -4.60 -8.06 -1.18
CA ARG A 42 -4.62 -6.59 -1.33
C ARG A 42 -4.34 -5.89 -0.02
N ALA A 43 -4.94 -6.34 1.09
CA ALA A 43 -4.65 -5.79 2.41
C ALA A 43 -3.18 -5.99 2.84
N LEU A 44 -2.56 -7.12 2.48
CA LEU A 44 -1.13 -7.34 2.70
C LEU A 44 -0.27 -6.35 1.90
N ALA A 45 -0.63 -6.09 0.64
CA ALA A 45 0.06 -5.11 -0.20
C ALA A 45 -0.08 -3.68 0.33
N ASP A 46 -1.27 -3.32 0.82
CA ASP A 46 -1.50 -2.01 1.46
C ASP A 46 -0.65 -1.86 2.74
N LEU A 47 -0.55 -2.91 3.55
CA LEU A 47 0.33 -2.93 4.73
C LEU A 47 1.81 -2.73 4.35
N ALA A 48 2.29 -3.44 3.33
CA ALA A 48 3.65 -3.27 2.83
C ALA A 48 3.92 -1.84 2.37
N TYR A 49 2.97 -1.23 1.65
CA TYR A 49 3.05 0.15 1.22
C TYR A 49 3.15 1.11 2.41
N VAL A 50 2.24 1.00 3.39
CA VAL A 50 2.24 1.86 4.58
C VAL A 50 3.54 1.74 5.36
N SER A 51 4.07 0.53 5.55
CA SER A 51 5.36 0.33 6.24
C SER A 51 6.51 1.04 5.54
N CYS A 52 6.57 0.99 4.21
CA CYS A 52 7.57 1.75 3.43
C CYS A 52 7.41 3.26 3.63
N VAL A 53 6.18 3.78 3.51
CA VAL A 53 5.92 5.22 3.68
C VAL A 53 6.29 5.69 5.09
N VAL A 54 5.89 4.96 6.13
CA VAL A 54 6.17 5.33 7.54
C VAL A 54 7.67 5.38 7.80
N ALA A 55 8.43 4.40 7.32
CA ALA A 55 9.85 4.39 7.55
C ALA A 55 10.60 5.44 6.71
N ASP A 56 10.21 5.65 5.45
CA ASP A 56 10.76 6.73 4.61
C ASP A 56 10.46 8.12 5.21
N THR A 57 9.44 8.20 6.06
CA THR A 57 9.00 9.42 6.73
C THR A 57 9.31 9.44 8.23
N GLY A 58 10.18 8.55 8.74
CA GLY A 58 10.51 8.45 10.17
C GLY A 58 11.09 9.71 10.80
N HIS A 59 11.55 10.65 9.98
CA HIS A 59 12.06 11.97 10.36
C HIS A 59 10.95 13.05 10.48
N LEU A 60 9.71 12.72 10.11
CA LEU A 60 8.59 13.65 10.07
C LEU A 60 7.70 13.49 11.32
N PRO A 61 7.00 14.56 11.74
CA PRO A 61 6.01 14.46 12.79
C PRO A 61 4.82 13.59 12.34
N PRO A 62 4.15 12.88 13.27
CA PRO A 62 3.10 11.90 12.97
C PRO A 62 1.96 12.42 12.08
N GLU A 63 1.58 13.69 12.22
CA GLU A 63 0.51 14.32 11.45
C GLU A 63 0.85 14.37 9.96
N GLN A 64 2.13 14.61 9.63
CA GLN A 64 2.62 14.65 8.25
C GLN A 64 2.77 13.25 7.65
N VAL A 65 3.11 12.25 8.46
CA VAL A 65 3.15 10.84 8.05
C VAL A 65 1.74 10.39 7.67
N ARG A 66 0.75 10.69 8.54
CA ARG A 66 -0.67 10.39 8.29
C ARG A 66 -1.17 11.00 6.99
N GLN A 67 -0.85 12.27 6.71
CA GLN A 67 -1.26 12.93 5.46
C GLN A 67 -0.69 12.24 4.22
N ARG A 68 0.56 11.76 4.27
CA ARG A 68 1.17 11.04 3.14
C ARG A 68 0.54 9.67 2.92
N VAL A 69 0.28 8.91 3.98
CA VAL A 69 -0.39 7.61 3.89
C VAL A 69 -1.80 7.74 3.31
N LEU A 70 -2.60 8.68 3.84
CA LEU A 70 -3.98 8.87 3.38
C LEU A 70 -4.07 9.60 2.03
N GLY A 71 -3.13 10.49 1.73
CA GLY A 71 -3.05 11.23 0.48
C GLY A 71 -2.59 10.38 -0.69
N ALA A 72 -1.68 9.42 -0.48
CA ALA A 72 -1.27 8.48 -1.51
C ALA A 72 -2.40 7.54 -1.95
N LEU A 73 -3.26 7.12 -1.01
CA LEU A 73 -4.47 6.33 -1.30
C LEU A 73 -5.49 7.09 -2.16
N ALA A 74 -5.43 8.43 -2.20
CA ALA A 74 -6.31 9.25 -3.03
C ALA A 74 -5.85 9.35 -4.50
N SER A 75 -4.72 8.73 -4.87
CA SER A 75 -4.17 8.73 -6.22
C SER A 75 -4.42 7.39 -6.93
N GLU A 76 -5.69 7.00 -7.09
CA GLU A 76 -6.09 6.14 -8.22
C GLU A 76 -6.55 7.06 -9.37
N PRO A 77 -5.94 7.00 -10.57
CA PRO A 77 -6.42 7.75 -11.73
C PRO A 77 -7.53 6.97 -12.44
N PRO A 78 -8.64 7.60 -12.88
CA PRO A 78 -9.48 6.99 -13.89
C PRO A 78 -8.89 7.22 -15.29
N GLU A 79 -8.41 6.10 -15.84
CA GLU A 79 -8.55 5.63 -17.23
C GLU A 79 -9.10 6.60 -18.30
N GLY A 80 -8.37 6.69 -19.41
CA GLY A 80 -8.98 6.84 -20.74
C GLY A 80 -8.92 8.22 -21.39
N ASP A 81 -7.73 8.72 -21.72
CA ASP A 81 -7.58 9.65 -22.85
C ASP A 81 -7.53 8.85 -24.17
N ALA A 82 -8.64 8.19 -24.50
CA ALA A 82 -8.91 7.69 -25.84
C ALA A 82 -9.84 8.69 -26.55
N GLY A 83 -9.36 9.91 -26.73
CA GLY A 83 -9.99 10.92 -27.59
C GLY A 83 -9.83 10.58 -29.06
N ASP A 84 -10.56 9.56 -29.53
CA ASP A 84 -10.78 9.24 -30.94
C ASP A 84 -11.39 10.45 -31.67
N LYS A 85 -10.55 11.30 -32.26
CA LYS A 85 -10.98 12.36 -33.19
C LYS A 85 -11.26 11.77 -34.56
N SER A 86 -12.28 10.91 -34.66
CA SER A 86 -12.89 10.51 -35.93
C SER A 86 -14.41 10.49 -35.83
N ARG A 87 -15.06 11.64 -36.08
CA ARG A 87 -16.42 11.76 -36.67
C ARG A 87 -16.72 13.23 -36.99
N LYS A 88 -16.52 13.66 -38.23
CA LYS A 88 -17.54 13.80 -39.30
C LYS A 88 -18.67 14.82 -39.00
N ARG A 89 -18.71 15.82 -39.91
CA ARG A 89 -19.90 16.48 -40.50
C ARG A 89 -20.65 17.51 -39.65
N LYS A 90 -20.56 18.78 -40.04
CA LYS A 90 -21.55 19.42 -40.93
C LYS A 90 -20.97 20.68 -41.57
#